data_AF-X5IG13-F1
#
_entry.id   AF-X5IG13-F1
#
_cell.length_a   1.000
_cell.length_b   1.000
_cell.length_c   1.000
_cell.angle_alpha   90.00
_cell.angle_beta   90.00
_cell.angle_gamma   90.00
#
_symmetry.space_group_name_H-M   'P 1'
#
loop_
_entity.id
_entity.type
_entity.pdbx_description
1 polymer ?
#
loop_
_entity_poly.entity_id
_entity_poly.type
_entity_poly.pdbx_seq_one_letter_code
_entity_poly.pdbx_strand_id
1 'polypeptide(L)'
;MQYNIPKEISTEMKFTSKIYLFDFAMLLVALIFATIFSGLVYPSLRVLFYIFVAISTIFLVNKSIINPKKRNFQTVYLALVRDKKVYVAEKVE
;
A
#
# COMPACT_ATOMS: atom_id res chain seq x y z
N MET A 1 -15.63 -30.06 23.56
CA MET A 1 -15.50 -30.09 22.09
C MET A 1 -15.25 -28.68 21.61
N GLN A 2 -14.08 -28.41 21.04
CA GLN A 2 -13.68 -27.07 20.59
C GLN A 2 -14.25 -26.85 19.19
N TYR A 3 -15.23 -25.96 19.07
CA TYR A 3 -15.80 -25.60 17.78
C TYR A 3 -14.78 -24.75 17.01
N ASN A 4 -14.17 -25.32 15.97
CA ASN A 4 -13.37 -24.58 15.01
C ASN A 4 -14.34 -23.84 14.07
N ILE A 5 -14.81 -22.67 14.51
CA ILE A 5 -15.60 -21.78 13.65
C ILE A 5 -14.68 -21.38 12.50
N PRO A 6 -15.01 -21.73 11.24
CA PRO A 6 -14.20 -21.32 10.10
C PRO A 6 -14.27 -19.81 10.02
N LYS A 7 -13.16 -19.13 10.34
CA LYS A 7 -13.00 -17.71 10.05
C LYS A 7 -13.13 -17.57 8.54
N GLU A 8 -14.08 -16.75 8.11
CA GLU A 8 -14.37 -16.52 6.70
C GLU A 8 -13.07 -16.37 5.91
N ILE A 9 -12.85 -17.30 4.98
CA ILE A 9 -11.70 -17.24 4.08
C ILE A 9 -12.10 -16.21 3.02
N SER A 10 -11.98 -14.92 3.35
CA SER A 10 -12.03 -13.84 2.37
C SER A 10 -10.74 -13.93 1.55
N THR A 11 -10.66 -14.92 0.66
CA THR A 11 -9.54 -15.07 -0.25
C THR A 11 -9.55 -13.87 -1.20
N GLU A 12 -8.64 -12.92 -0.95
CA GLU A 12 -8.36 -11.83 -1.88
C GLU A 12 -8.20 -12.41 -3.29
N MET A 13 -8.88 -11.82 -4.28
CA MET A 13 -8.92 -12.33 -5.65
C MET A 13 -7.50 -12.27 -6.27
N LYS A 14 -6.86 -13.43 -6.40
CA LYS A 14 -5.49 -13.59 -6.91
C LYS A 14 -5.53 -13.72 -8.43
N PHE A 15 -4.81 -12.84 -9.14
CA PHE A 15 -4.63 -12.94 -10.60
C PHE A 15 -3.39 -13.80 -10.95
N THR A 16 -2.42 -13.90 -10.04
CA THR A 16 -1.26 -14.80 -10.08
C THR A 16 -0.71 -15.05 -8.66
N SER A 17 0.01 -16.15 -8.44
CA SER A 17 0.55 -16.61 -7.13
C SER A 17 1.24 -15.52 -6.27
N LYS A 18 1.78 -14.46 -6.89
CA LYS A 18 2.52 -13.38 -6.21
C LYS A 18 1.98 -11.96 -6.42
N ILE A 19 1.00 -11.76 -7.31
CA ILE A 19 0.48 -10.43 -7.67
C ILE A 19 -1.04 -10.44 -7.56
N TYR A 20 -1.57 -9.61 -6.68
CA TYR A 20 -3.01 -9.41 -6.55
C TYR A 20 -3.51 -8.47 -7.66
N LEU A 21 -4.75 -8.62 -8.12
CA LEU A 21 -5.37 -7.70 -9.09
C LEU A 21 -5.26 -6.24 -8.63
N PHE A 22 -5.34 -6.04 -7.31
CA PHE A 22 -5.12 -4.77 -6.65
C PHE A 22 -3.74 -4.16 -6.93
N ASP A 23 -2.68 -4.96 -6.98
CA ASP A 23 -1.31 -4.48 -7.21
C ASP A 23 -1.17 -3.92 -8.63
N PHE A 24 -1.76 -4.62 -9.61
CA PHE A 24 -1.81 -4.16 -10.99
C PHE A 24 -2.64 -2.88 -11.14
N ALA A 25 -3.81 -2.83 -10.48
CA ALA A 25 -4.64 -1.62 -10.47
C ALA A 25 -3.89 -0.43 -9.86
N MET A 26 -3.16 -0.63 -8.76
CA MET A 26 -2.33 0.41 -8.13
C MET A 26 -1.22 0.91 -9.05
N LEU A 27 -0.57 0.02 -9.81
CA LEU A 27 0.43 0.41 -10.81
C LEU A 27 -0.19 1.27 -11.93
N LEU A 28 -1.37 0.89 -12.44
CA LEU A 28 -2.07 1.69 -13.45
C LEU A 28 -2.44 3.08 -12.93
N VAL A 29 -2.98 3.16 -11.70
CA VAL A 29 -3.28 4.44 -11.04
C VAL A 29 -2.02 5.28 -10.89
N ALA A 30 -0.91 4.69 -10.47
CA ALA A 30 0.36 5.39 -10.33
C ALA A 30 0.91 5.92 -11.65
N LEU A 31 0.75 5.18 -12.75
CA LEU A 31 1.15 5.64 -14.08
C LEU A 31 0.31 6.83 -14.55
N ILE A 32 -1.02 6.75 -14.39
CA ILE A 32 -1.92 7.87 -14.71
C ILE A 32 -1.58 9.09 -13.84
N PHE A 33 -1.32 8.87 -12.55
CA PHE A 33 -0.89 9.94 -11.65
C PHE A 33 0.43 10.56 -12.11
N ALA A 34 1.45 9.74 -12.44
CA ALA A 34 2.74 10.24 -12.87
C ALA A 34 2.61 11.07 -14.16
N THR A 35 1.84 10.62 -15.15
CA THR A 35 1.69 11.36 -16.41
C THR A 35 1.02 12.71 -16.22
N ILE A 36 -0.07 12.77 -15.45
CA ILE A 36 -0.80 14.02 -15.15
C ILE A 36 0.12 15.02 -14.42
N PHE A 37 0.85 14.57 -13.40
CA PHE A 37 1.68 15.45 -12.58
C PHE A 37 3.06 15.74 -13.19
N SER A 38 3.51 15.00 -14.21
CA SER A 38 4.80 15.22 -14.87
C SER A 38 4.93 16.62 -15.49
N GLY A 39 3.82 17.23 -15.89
CA GLY A 39 3.78 18.59 -16.42
C GLY A 39 4.16 19.66 -15.39
N LEU A 40 3.94 19.38 -14.10
CA LEU A 40 4.30 20.27 -12.98
C LEU A 40 5.77 20.12 -12.55
N VAL A 41 6.48 19.12 -13.09
CA VAL A 41 7.88 18.85 -12.75
C VAL A 41 8.80 19.43 -13.82
N TYR A 42 9.83 20.13 -13.36
CA TYR A 42 10.87 20.69 -14.23
C TYR A 42 11.46 19.61 -15.15
N PRO A 43 11.63 19.87 -16.47
CA PRO A 43 11.96 18.83 -17.44
C PRO A 43 13.15 17.94 -17.07
N SER A 44 14.23 18.52 -16.55
CA SER A 44 15.42 17.78 -16.14
C SER A 44 15.21 16.87 -14.92
N LEU A 45 14.19 17.13 -14.10
CA LEU A 45 13.85 16.35 -12.92
C LEU A 45 12.76 15.29 -13.20
N ARG A 46 12.18 15.26 -14.40
CA ARG A 46 11.07 14.33 -14.72
C ARG A 46 11.47 12.87 -14.56
N VAL A 47 12.68 12.50 -15.00
CA VAL A 47 13.19 11.12 -14.85
C VAL A 47 13.24 10.72 -13.37
N LEU A 48 13.79 11.59 -12.52
CA LEU A 48 13.83 11.39 -11.06
C LEU A 48 12.42 11.29 -10.46
N PHE A 49 11.49 12.11 -10.91
CA PHE A 49 10.10 12.05 -10.49
C PHE A 49 9.43 10.71 -10.84
N TYR A 50 9.61 10.20 -12.06
CA TYR A 50 9.07 8.90 -12.44
C TYR A 50 9.66 7.76 -11.60
N ILE A 51 10.97 7.79 -11.33
CA ILE A 51 11.65 6.83 -10.44
C ILE A 51 11.05 6.91 -9.03
N PHE A 52 10.87 8.12 -8.51
CA PHE A 52 10.28 8.34 -7.19
C PHE A 52 8.86 7.79 -7.09
N VAL A 53 8.02 8.03 -8.10
CA VAL A 53 6.64 7.51 -8.14
C VAL A 53 6.65 5.97 -8.20
N ALA A 54 7.52 5.38 -9.00
CA ALA A 54 7.64 3.92 -9.10
C ALA A 54 8.04 3.29 -7.75
N ILE A 55 9.08 3.82 -7.10
CA ILE A 55 9.54 3.34 -5.79
C ILE A 55 8.44 3.51 -4.74
N SER A 56 7.78 4.67 -4.72
CA SER A 56 6.68 4.95 -3.77
C SER A 56 5.51 3.99 -3.96
N THR A 57 5.17 3.68 -5.20
CA THR A 57 4.08 2.74 -5.51
C THR A 57 4.41 1.33 -5.05
N ILE A 58 5.62 0.85 -5.33
CA ILE A 58 6.11 -0.44 -4.84
C ILE A 58 6.06 -0.49 -3.31
N PHE A 59 6.54 0.57 -2.65
CA PHE A 59 6.47 0.67 -1.20
C PHE A 59 5.03 0.58 -0.68
N LEU A 60 4.09 1.34 -1.24
CA LEU A 60 2.70 1.41 -0.78
C LEU A 60 1.93 0.09 -0.96
N VAL A 61 2.20 -0.64 -2.04
CA VAL A 61 1.54 -1.91 -2.37
C VAL A 61 2.06 -3.05 -1.48
N ASN A 62 3.34 -2.99 -1.09
CA ASN A 62 3.96 -3.99 -0.23
C ASN A 62 3.31 -4.09 1.17
N LYS A 63 3.43 -5.29 1.77
CA LYS A 63 3.01 -5.53 3.15
C LYS A 63 3.85 -4.70 4.10
N SER A 64 3.21 -4.15 5.13
CA SER A 64 3.88 -3.37 6.15
C SER A 64 4.67 -4.27 7.08
N ILE A 65 5.91 -3.86 7.34
CA ILE A 65 6.78 -4.49 8.35
C ILE A 65 6.28 -4.13 9.75
N ILE A 66 5.77 -2.90 9.93
CA ILE A 66 5.33 -2.37 11.23
C ILE A 66 3.95 -2.93 11.60
N ASN A 67 3.03 -3.01 10.64
CA ASN A 67 1.69 -3.56 10.85
C ASN A 67 1.51 -4.85 10.06
N PRO A 68 1.95 -6.00 10.59
CA PRO A 68 1.77 -7.29 9.94
C PRO A 68 0.27 -7.51 9.68
N LYS A 69 -0.08 -7.97 8.47
CA LYS A 69 -1.43 -8.10 7.89
C LYS A 69 -1.98 -6.87 7.17
N LYS A 70 -1.34 -5.69 7.27
CA LYS A 70 -1.73 -4.51 6.49
C LYS A 70 -0.74 -4.21 5.38
N ARG A 71 -1.20 -3.53 4.33
CA ARG A 71 -0.33 -2.94 3.31
C ARG A 71 0.17 -1.57 3.79
N ASN A 72 1.27 -1.09 3.21
CA ASN A 72 1.86 0.18 3.65
C ASN A 72 0.92 1.36 3.43
N PHE A 73 0.12 1.39 2.35
CA PHE A 73 -0.85 2.47 2.17
C PHE A 73 -1.87 2.57 3.31
N GLN A 74 -2.35 1.43 3.83
CA GLN A 74 -3.28 1.38 4.97
C GLN A 74 -2.59 1.86 6.25
N THR A 75 -1.32 1.52 6.41
CA THR A 75 -0.51 1.96 7.56
C THR A 75 -0.30 3.47 7.53
N VAL A 76 0.04 4.03 6.36
CA VAL A 76 0.18 5.48 6.17
C VAL A 76 -1.14 6.18 6.46
N TYR A 77 -2.26 5.69 5.92
CA TYR A 77 -3.59 6.23 6.19
C TYR A 77 -3.92 6.22 7.68
N LEU A 78 -3.71 5.09 8.37
CA LEU A 78 -3.92 5.00 9.82
C LEU A 78 -3.00 5.97 10.59
N ALA A 79 -1.75 6.14 10.16
CA ALA A 79 -0.83 7.07 10.79
C ALA A 79 -1.28 8.54 10.66
N LEU A 80 -1.95 8.88 9.56
CA LEU A 80 -2.49 10.21 9.29
C LEU A 80 -3.80 10.48 10.04
N VAL A 81 -4.69 9.49 10.13
CA VAL A 81 -6.05 9.66 10.69
C VAL A 81 -6.12 9.36 12.19
N ARG A 82 -5.21 8.54 12.75
CA ARG A 82 -5.29 8.13 14.16
C ARG A 82 -5.23 9.32 15.12
N ASP A 83 -6.09 9.27 16.14
CA ASP A 83 -5.92 10.11 17.31
C ASP A 83 -4.73 9.60 18.14
N LYS A 84 -3.67 10.41 18.21
CA LYS A 84 -2.43 10.07 18.93
C LYS A 84 -2.60 10.04 20.45
N LYS A 85 -3.69 10.59 20.99
CA LYS A 85 -4.01 10.57 22.43
C LYS A 85 -4.67 9.25 22.84
N VAL A 86 -5.43 8.63 21.93
CA VAL A 86 -6.22 7.42 22.20
C VAL A 86 -5.50 6.17 21.71
N TYR A 87 -4.84 6.24 20.54
CA TYR A 87 -4.24 5.07 19.90
C TYR A 87 -2.71 5.11 19.94
N VAL A 88 -2.12 4.14 20.64
CA VAL A 88 -0.66 3.93 20.73
C VAL A 88 -0.27 2.69 19.94
N ALA A 89 0.95 2.65 19.42
CA ALA A 89 1.47 1.46 18.76
C ALA A 89 1.55 0.30 19.77
N GLU A 90 1.00 -0.86 19.41
CA GLU A 90 1.17 -2.08 20.18
C GLU A 90 2.65 -2.46 20.15
N LYS A 91 3.27 -2.62 21.33
CA LYS A 91 4.64 -3.12 21.43
C LYS A 91 4.59 -4.62 21.13
N VAL A 92 5.24 -5.02 20.04
CA VAL A 92 5.46 -6.44 19.75
C VAL A 92 6.69 -6.87 20.54
N GLU A 93 6.48 -7.62 21.63
CA GLU A 93 7.52 -8.32 22.38
C GLU A 93 8.02 -9.56 21.63
#